data_AF-A0A2X2V6G0-F1
#
_entry.id   AF-A0A2X2V6G0-F1
#
_cell.length_a   1.000
_cell.length_b   1.000
_cell.length_c   1.000
_cell.angle_alpha   90.00
_cell.angle_beta   90.00
_cell.angle_gamma   90.00
#
_symmetry.space_group_name_H-M   'P 1'
#
loop_
_entity.id
_entity.type
_entity.pdbx_description
1 polymer ?
#
loop_
_entity_poly.entity_id
_entity_poly.type
_entity_poly.pdbx_seq_one_letter_code
_entity_poly.pdbx_strand_id
1 'polypeptide(L)'
;MFNRIQRNGKGVSHALTTTGLTGILAQLQQDSGIARFTPHDMRRTFITRLLEQGVDINTVRQLAGHSDVSTTTRYDFRGESVKISASRHVECF
;
A
#
# COMPACT_ATOMS: atom_id res chain seq x y z
N MET A 1 -0.31 -17.94 9.28
CA MET A 1 0.46 -16.85 9.96
C MET A 1 1.88 -16.86 9.40
N PHE A 2 2.53 -15.70 9.19
CA PHE A 2 3.90 -15.66 8.64
C PHE A 2 4.93 -16.10 9.69
N ASN A 3 5.67 -17.17 9.39
CA ASN A 3 6.68 -17.73 10.27
C ASN A 3 8.06 -17.13 10.00
N ARG A 4 8.89 -17.01 11.03
CA ARG A 4 10.26 -16.49 10.90
C ARG A 4 11.14 -17.48 10.14
N ILE A 5 11.91 -16.98 9.16
CA ILE A 5 12.91 -17.75 8.41
C ILE A 5 14.30 -17.37 8.94
N GLN A 6 15.09 -18.37 9.30
CA GLN A 6 16.49 -18.17 9.72
C GLN A 6 17.40 -17.97 8.50
N ARG A 7 18.59 -17.38 8.71
CA ARG A 7 19.59 -17.13 7.64
C ARG A 7 20.02 -18.40 6.89
N ASN A 8 19.86 -19.58 7.50
CA ASN A 8 20.11 -20.90 6.89
C ASN A 8 18.94 -21.46 6.07
N GLY A 9 17.88 -20.67 5.83
CA GLY A 9 16.69 -21.08 5.08
C GLY A 9 15.68 -21.92 5.86
N LYS A 10 15.96 -22.30 7.11
CA LYS A 10 15.01 -23.06 7.93
C LYS A 10 13.94 -22.15 8.52
N GLY A 11 12.68 -22.49 8.27
CA GLY A 11 11.54 -21.90 8.96
C GLY A 11 11.46 -22.37 10.41
N VAL A 12 11.27 -21.46 11.34
CA VAL A 12 10.93 -21.79 12.74
C VAL A 12 9.47 -21.46 12.99
N SER A 13 8.82 -22.22 13.88
CA SER A 13 7.39 -22.09 14.21
C SER A 13 7.02 -20.78 14.95
N HIS A 14 7.96 -19.86 15.12
CA HIS A 14 7.71 -18.58 15.76
C HIS A 14 7.24 -17.55 14.72
N ALA A 15 6.31 -16.69 15.14
CA ALA A 15 5.84 -15.58 14.32
C ALA A 15 7.00 -14.67 13.89
N LEU A 16 6.88 -14.09 12.68
CA LEU A 16 7.83 -13.10 12.20
C LEU A 16 7.85 -11.88 13.11
N THR A 17 9.03 -11.54 13.64
CA THR A 17 9.25 -10.35 14.45
C THR A 17 9.32 -9.09 13.58
N THR A 18 8.97 -7.92 14.13
CA THR A 18 9.11 -6.62 13.45
C THR A 18 10.53 -6.37 12.95
N THR A 19 11.57 -6.70 13.73
CA THR A 19 12.97 -6.57 13.30
C THR A 19 13.30 -7.46 12.10
N GLY A 20 12.76 -8.68 12.08
CA GLY A 20 12.88 -9.59 10.93
C GLY A 20 12.21 -9.04 9.68
N LEU A 21 11.03 -8.44 9.83
CA LEU A 21 10.35 -7.75 8.73
C LEU A 21 11.19 -6.59 8.18
N THR A 22 11.77 -5.75 9.06
CA THR A 22 12.66 -4.66 8.66
C THR A 22 13.88 -5.17 7.89
N GLY A 23 14.47 -6.29 8.31
CA GLY A 23 15.58 -6.92 7.58
C GLY A 23 15.20 -7.40 6.19
N ILE A 24 14.02 -8.02 6.04
CA ILE A 24 13.49 -8.43 4.74
C ILE A 24 13.26 -7.21 3.84
N LEU A 25 12.67 -6.13 4.38
CA LEU A 25 12.44 -4.91 3.62
C LEU A 25 13.73 -4.22 3.18
N ALA A 26 14.75 -4.22 4.04
CA ALA A 26 16.06 -3.67 3.68
C ALA A 26 16.70 -4.43 2.51
N GLN A 27 16.57 -5.76 2.49
CA GLN A 27 17.06 -6.58 1.36
C GLN A 27 16.30 -6.24 0.07
N LEU A 28 14.95 -6.22 0.13
CA LEU A 28 14.12 -5.88 -1.02
C LEU A 28 14.42 -4.48 -1.58
N GLN A 29 14.77 -3.52 -0.72
CA GLN A 29 15.16 -2.17 -1.13
C GLN A 29 16.47 -2.14 -1.90
N GLN A 30 17.46 -2.92 -1.44
CA GLN A 30 18.74 -3.06 -2.14
C GLN A 30 18.55 -3.73 -3.51
N ASP A 31 17.72 -4.78 -3.57
CA ASP A 31 17.53 -5.56 -4.79
C ASP A 31 16.68 -4.84 -5.84
N SER A 32 15.71 -4.01 -5.40
CA SER A 32 14.76 -3.34 -6.31
C SER A 32 15.27 -2.01 -6.89
N GLY A 33 16.30 -1.41 -6.30
CA GLY A 33 16.77 -0.07 -6.69
C GLY A 33 15.76 1.06 -6.42
N ILE A 34 14.70 0.78 -5.65
CA ILE A 34 13.65 1.75 -5.30
C ILE A 34 14.09 2.55 -4.06
N ALA A 35 13.67 3.81 -3.98
CA ALA A 35 13.86 4.63 -2.79
C ALA A 35 13.32 3.92 -1.52
N ARG A 36 13.92 4.22 -0.37
CA ARG A 36 13.55 3.61 0.91
C ARG A 36 12.04 3.76 1.17
N PHE A 37 11.40 2.65 1.46
CA PHE A 37 9.97 2.55 1.78
C PHE A 37 9.73 1.79 3.11
N THR A 38 8.51 1.84 3.61
CA THR A 38 8.11 1.20 4.87
C THR A 38 6.88 0.31 4.65
N PRO A 39 6.53 -0.59 5.60
CA PRO A 39 5.28 -1.34 5.51
C PRO A 39 4.05 -0.43 5.38
N HIS A 40 4.11 0.78 5.94
CA HIS A 40 3.02 1.74 5.84
C HIS A 40 2.88 2.26 4.40
N ASP A 41 3.98 2.52 3.70
CA ASP A 41 3.94 2.93 2.29
C ASP A 41 3.33 1.84 1.41
N MET A 42 3.68 0.57 1.65
CA MET A 42 3.07 -0.56 0.95
C MET A 42 1.55 -0.62 1.19
N ARG A 43 1.09 -0.36 2.41
CA ARG A 43 -0.34 -0.29 2.75
C ARG A 43 -1.03 0.87 2.01
N ARG A 44 -0.39 2.04 1.95
CA ARG A 44 -0.92 3.19 1.20
C ARG A 44 -1.06 2.85 -0.28
N THR A 45 -0.02 2.29 -0.89
CA THR A 45 -0.05 1.85 -2.29
C THR A 45 -1.14 0.81 -2.53
N PHE A 46 -1.29 -0.19 -1.65
CA PHE A 46 -2.37 -1.18 -1.75
C PHE A 46 -3.76 -0.52 -1.80
N ILE A 47 -4.05 0.41 -0.89
CA ILE A 47 -5.34 1.12 -0.84
C ILE A 47 -5.54 1.96 -2.11
N THR A 48 -4.56 2.79 -2.48
CA THR A 48 -4.66 3.66 -3.66
C THR A 48 -4.88 2.84 -4.93
N ARG A 49 -4.14 1.74 -5.11
CA ARG A 49 -4.25 0.90 -6.31
C ARG A 49 -5.62 0.23 -6.44
N LEU A 50 -6.21 -0.22 -5.33
CA LEU A 50 -7.57 -0.77 -5.37
C LEU A 50 -8.62 0.28 -5.74
N LEU A 51 -8.49 1.49 -5.19
CA LEU A 51 -9.40 2.59 -5.52
C LEU A 51 -9.25 3.03 -6.99
N GLU A 52 -8.02 3.13 -7.50
CA GLU A 52 -7.74 3.41 -8.91
C GLU A 52 -8.35 2.38 -9.86
N GLN A 53 -8.38 1.10 -9.45
CA GLN A 53 -9.01 0.02 -10.22
C GLN A 53 -10.55 0.04 -10.15
N GLY A 54 -11.15 1.01 -9.45
CA GLY A 54 -12.59 1.16 -9.34
C GLY A 54 -13.24 0.27 -8.28
N VAL A 55 -12.45 -0.35 -7.39
CA VAL A 55 -12.99 -1.13 -6.27
C VAL A 55 -13.77 -0.20 -5.34
N ASP A 56 -14.92 -0.70 -4.86
CA ASP A 56 -15.77 0.05 -3.93
C ASP A 56 -15.04 0.41 -2.62
N ILE A 57 -15.27 1.63 -2.14
CA ILE A 57 -14.56 2.18 -0.98
C ILE A 57 -14.83 1.40 0.30
N ASN A 58 -16.04 0.85 0.48
CA ASN A 58 -16.35 0.02 1.65
C ASN A 58 -15.64 -1.33 1.59
N THR A 59 -15.43 -1.85 0.38
CA THR A 59 -14.66 -3.08 0.16
C THR A 59 -13.18 -2.84 0.47
N VAL A 60 -12.60 -1.75 -0.05
CA VAL A 60 -11.21 -1.37 0.26
C VAL A 60 -11.01 -1.10 1.75
N ARG A 61 -11.96 -0.44 2.42
CA ARG A 61 -11.95 -0.22 3.88
C ARG A 61 -11.84 -1.54 4.64
N GLN A 62 -12.65 -2.53 4.28
CA GLN A 62 -12.65 -3.84 4.92
C GLN A 62 -11.32 -4.59 4.69
N LEU A 63 -10.80 -4.57 3.46
CA LEU A 63 -9.51 -5.18 3.13
C LEU A 63 -8.33 -4.50 3.83
N ALA A 64 -8.38 -3.18 3.99
CA ALA A 64 -7.41 -2.43 4.75
C ALA A 64 -7.56 -2.63 6.28
N GLY A 65 -8.69 -3.14 6.75
CA GLY A 65 -8.99 -3.28 8.18
C GLY A 65 -9.19 -1.92 8.87
N HIS A 66 -9.72 -0.94 8.16
CA HIS A 66 -10.03 0.37 8.72
C HIS A 66 -11.40 0.36 9.39
N SER A 67 -11.46 0.80 10.65
CA SER A 67 -12.72 0.90 11.41
C SER A 67 -13.67 1.95 10.83
N ASP A 68 -13.11 3.05 10.32
CA ASP A 68 -13.83 4.18 9.73
C ASP A 68 -13.54 4.28 8.23
N VAL A 69 -14.53 4.67 7.44
CA VAL A 69 -14.39 4.93 6.00
C VAL A 69 -13.57 6.19 5.75
N SER A 70 -13.60 7.17 6.66
CA SER A 70 -12.92 8.46 6.51
C SER A 70 -11.41 8.33 6.28
N THR A 71 -10.77 7.33 6.90
CA THR A 71 -9.34 7.04 6.72
C THR A 71 -9.03 6.52 5.33
N THR A 72 -9.98 5.84 4.69
CA THR A 72 -9.87 5.31 3.33
C THR A 72 -10.15 6.39 2.30
N THR A 73 -11.10 7.28 2.57
CA THR A 73 -11.46 8.43 1.70
C THR A 73 -10.25 9.33 1.42
N ARG A 74 -9.30 9.46 2.36
CA ARG A 74 -8.05 10.21 2.17
C ARG A 74 -7.18 9.70 1.02
N TYR A 75 -7.37 8.46 0.58
CA TYR A 75 -6.61 7.83 -0.51
C TYR A 75 -7.38 7.80 -1.83
N ASP A 76 -8.61 8.32 -1.87
CA ASP A 76 -9.44 8.37 -3.07
C ASP A 76 -9.13 9.62 -3.90
N PHE A 77 -8.21 9.48 -4.84
CA PHE A 77 -7.82 10.55 -5.76
C PHE A 77 -8.65 10.61 -7.05
N ARG A 78 -9.67 9.75 -7.20
CA ARG A 78 -10.47 9.68 -8.44
C ARG A 78 -11.15 11.03 -8.75
N GLY A 79 -11.61 11.74 -7.71
CA GLY A 79 -12.20 13.08 -7.85
C GLY A 79 -11.22 14.13 -8.39
N GLU A 80 -9.94 14.06 -8.00
CA GLU A 80 -8.91 14.99 -8.48
C GLU A 80 -8.53 14.71 -9.94
N SER A 81 -8.42 13.44 -10.34
CA SER A 81 -8.16 13.09 -11.74
C SER A 81 -9.25 13.60 -12.69
N VAL A 82 -10.52 13.54 -12.26
CA VAL A 82 -11.65 14.07 -13.05
C VAL A 82 -11.56 15.60 -13.15
N LYS A 83 -11.27 16.31 -12.04
CA LYS A 83 -11.08 17.77 -12.08
C LYS A 83 -9.93 18.18 -12.99
N ILE A 84 -8.80 17.50 -12.94
CA ILE A 84 -7.64 17.77 -13.81
C ILE A 84 -8.01 17.55 -15.28
N SER A 85 -8.78 16.51 -15.59
CA SER A 85 -9.25 16.28 -16.96
C SER A 85 -10.25 17.36 -17.41
N ALA A 86 -11.17 17.78 -16.53
CA ALA A 86 -12.14 18.83 -16.81
C ALA A 86 -11.45 20.19 -17.05
N SER A 87 -10.48 20.58 -16.21
CA SER A 87 -9.73 21.84 -16.36
C SER A 87 -8.99 21.91 -17.69
N ARG A 88 -8.42 20.80 -18.19
CA ARG A 88 -7.77 20.77 -19.52
C ARG A 88 -8.71 21.07 -20.68
N HIS A 89 -10.00 20.78 -20.54
CA HIS A 89 -11.00 21.09 -21.57
C HIS A 89 -11.48 22.53 -21.50
N VAL A 90 -11.27 23.22 -20.37
CA VAL A 90 -11.67 24.63 -20.18
C VAL A 90 -10.61 25.60 -20.70
N GLU A 91 -9.32 25.24 -20.68
CA GLU A 91 -8.22 26.09 -21.21
C GLU A 91 -8.06 26.06 -22.74
N CYS A 92 -8.91 25.33 -23.46
CA CYS A 92 -8.87 25.23 -24.93
C CYS A 92 -9.91 26.13 -25.64
N PHE A 93 -10.35 27.21 -24.98
CA PHE A 93 -11.19 28.26 -25.56
C PHE A 93 -10.57 29.64 -25.40
#